data_AF-A0A3M2X6X2-F1
#
_entry.id   AF-A0A3M2X6X2-F1
#
_cell.length_a   1.000
_cell.length_b   1.000
_cell.length_c   1.000
_cell.angle_alpha   90.00
_cell.angle_beta   90.00
_cell.angle_gamma   90.00
#
_symmetry.space_group_name_H-M   'P 1'
#
loop_
_entity.id
_entity.type
_entity.pdbx_description
1 polymer ?
#
loop_
_entity_poly.entity_id
_entity_poly.type
_entity_poly.pdbx_seq_one_letter_code
_entity_poly.pdbx_strand_id
1 'polypeptide(L)' 'MFKKLRGMFSSDLSIDLGTANTLIYVRERGIVLNEPSVVAIRTHGNQKSVVAVGTEAKRMLGRTPGNIAAIRPMKDGVI' A
#
# COMPACT_ATOMS: atom_id res chain seq x y z
N MET A 1 24.52 -6.91 -24.79
CA MET A 1 24.30 -5.54 -25.34
C MET A 1 22.90 -4.98 -25.06
N PHE A 2 21.83 -5.79 -25.04
CA PHE A 2 20.44 -5.33 -24.84
C PHE A 2 19.99 -5.01 -23.40
N LYS A 3 20.74 -5.40 -22.36
CA LYS A 3 20.38 -5.09 -20.95
C LYS A 3 20.49 -3.60 -20.60
N LYS A 4 21.41 -2.85 -21.22
CA LYS A 4 21.61 -1.41 -20.95
C LYS A 4 20.44 -0.55 -21.44
N LEU A 5 19.80 -0.93 -22.54
CA LEU A 5 18.62 -0.23 -23.07
C LEU A 5 17.38 -0.42 -22.19
N ARG A 6 17.16 -1.59 -21.58
CA ARG A 6 16.05 -1.77 -20.61
C ARG A 6 16.24 -0.97 -19.32
N GLY A 7 17.47 -0.80 -18.85
CA GLY A 7 17.75 -0.05 -17.61
C GLY A 7 17.49 1.46 -17.72
N MET A 8 17.59 2.04 -18.92
CA MET A 8 17.29 3.46 -19.15
C MET A 8 15.78 3.76 -19.11
N PHE A 9 14.94 2.74 -19.29
CA PHE A 9 13.48 2.82 -19.21
C PHE A 9 12.90 2.16 -17.94
N SER A 10 13.72 1.58 -17.06
CA SER A 10 13.23 1.13 -15.75
C SER A 10 13.18 2.32 -14.79
N SER A 11 12.00 2.58 -14.23
CA SER A 11 11.88 3.54 -13.13
C SER A 11 12.48 2.90 -11.88
N ASP A 12 13.71 3.27 -11.53
CA ASP A 12 14.33 2.79 -10.30
C ASP A 12 13.52 3.28 -9.10
N LEU A 13 13.01 2.32 -8.34
CA LEU A 13 11.97 2.51 -7.34
C LEU A 13 12.43 1.92 -6.00
N SER A 14 12.20 2.68 -4.92
CA SER A 14 12.43 2.22 -3.55
C SER A 14 11.12 2.32 -2.78
N ILE A 15 10.77 1.27 -2.04
CA ILE A 15 9.54 1.20 -1.24
C ILE A 15 9.94 1.13 0.23
N ASP A 16 9.47 2.09 1.01
CA ASP A 16 9.45 1.99 2.46
C ASP A 16 8.08 1.46 2.88
N LEU A 17 8.07 0.27 3.46
CA LEU A 17 6.87 -0.35 4.00
C LEU A 17 6.88 -0.15 5.52
N GLY A 18 6.42 1.01 5.99
CA GLY A 18 6.29 1.29 7.41
C GLY A 18 5.03 0.69 8.03
N THR A 19 5.00 0.61 9.36
CA THR A 19 3.80 0.18 10.10
C THR A 19 2.66 1.21 10.05
N ALA A 20 3.02 2.48 9.82
CA ALA A 20 2.08 3.60 9.78
C ALA A 20 1.84 4.10 8.35
N ASN A 21 2.90 4.26 7.55
CA ASN A 21 2.84 4.78 6.18
C ASN A 21 3.76 3.98 5.25
N THR A 22 3.35 3.91 3.99
CA THR A 22 4.11 3.36 2.88
C THR A 22 4.54 4.51 1.99
N LEU A 23 5.82 4.56 1.66
CA LEU A 23 6.40 5.57 0.79
C LEU A 23 6.98 4.89 -0.46
N ILE A 24 6.83 5.55 -1.60
CA ILE A 24 7.51 5.17 -2.84
C ILE A 24 8.38 6.33 -3.28
N TYR A 25 9.66 6.06 -3.45
CA TYR A 25 10.63 6.95 -4.07
C TYR A 25 10.94 6.48 -5.48
N VAL A 26 10.99 7.40 -6.44
CA VAL A 26 11.47 7.15 -7.80
C VAL A 26 12.71 8.00 -8.04
N ARG A 27 13.79 7.38 -8.54
CA ARG A 27 15.04 8.09 -8.89
C ARG A 27 14.70 9.30 -9.77
N GLU A 28 15.31 10.45 -9.44
CA GLU A 28 15.12 11.74 -10.12
C GLU A 28 13.73 12.37 -9.98
N ARG A 29 12.74 11.70 -9.39
CA ARG A 29 11.41 12.28 -9.10
C ARG A 29 11.14 12.54 -7.62
N GLY A 30 11.92 11.93 -6.74
CA GLY A 30 11.69 12.05 -5.30
C GLY A 30 10.62 11.08 -4.80
N ILE A 31 9.99 11.44 -3.68
CA ILE A 31 8.85 10.68 -3.11
C ILE A 31 7.62 10.94 -3.98
N VAL A 32 7.12 9.89 -4.62
CA VAL A 32 5.95 9.94 -5.52
C VAL A 32 4.68 9.39 -4.86
N LEU A 33 4.81 8.70 -3.72
CA LEU A 33 3.69 8.22 -2.91
C LEU A 33 4.06 8.30 -1.44
N ASN A 34 3.10 8.76 -0.62
CA ASN A 34 3.15 8.71 0.84
C ASN A 34 1.73 8.49 1.35
N GLU A 35 1.36 7.24 1.59
CA GLU A 35 0.01 6.84 1.99
C GLU A 35 0.04 6.05 3.30
N PRO A 36 -0.99 6.13 4.14
CA PRO A 36 -1.11 5.25 5.29
C PRO A 36 -1.05 3.77 4.91
N SER A 37 -0.35 2.96 5.71
CA SER A 37 -0.27 1.51 5.53
C SER A 37 -1.53 0.84 6.06
N VAL A 38 -2.67 1.14 5.44
CA VAL A 38 -4.00 0.66 5.82
C VAL A 38 -4.71 0.12 4.58
N VAL A 39 -5.40 -1.00 4.75
CA VAL A 39 -6.28 -1.60 3.73
C VAL A 39 -7.66 -1.87 4.33
N ALA A 40 -8.71 -1.56 3.58
CA ALA A 40 -10.08 -1.95 3.90
C ALA A 40 -10.47 -3.16 3.06
N ILE A 41 -10.87 -4.24 3.71
CA ILE A 41 -11.20 -5.52 3.08
C ILE A 41 -12.66 -5.85 3.38
N ARG A 42 -13.44 -6.17 2.35
CA ARG A 42 -14.78 -6.75 2.47
C ARG A 42 -14.68 -8.27 2.48
N THR A 43 -15.43 -8.91 3.36
CA THR A 43 -15.58 -10.37 3.41
C THR A 43 -16.98 -10.77 2.98
N HIS A 44 -17.08 -11.72 2.05
CA HIS A 44 -18.34 -12.30 1.60
C HIS A 44 -18.17 -13.83 1.49
N GLY A 45 -18.74 -14.56 2.46
CA GLY A 45 -18.43 -15.98 2.64
C GLY A 45 -16.93 -16.19 2.84
N ASN A 46 -16.32 -17.05 2.02
CA ASN A 46 -14.88 -17.32 2.05
C ASN A 46 -14.05 -16.38 1.15
N GLN A 47 -14.69 -15.40 0.50
CA GLN A 47 -14.02 -14.49 -0.42
C GLN A 47 -13.70 -13.16 0.27
N LYS A 48 -12.51 -12.63 -0.02
CA LYS A 48 -12.05 -11.30 0.42
C LYS A 48 -11.81 -10.42 -0.80
N SER A 49 -12.25 -9.16 -0.74
CA SER A 49 -11.98 -8.16 -1.76
C SER A 49 -11.53 -6.84 -1.15
N VAL A 50 -10.63 -6.15 -1.83
CA VAL A 50 -10.16 -4.82 -1.41
C VAL A 50 -11.23 -3.78 -1.73
N VAL A 51 -11.58 -2.98 -0.73
CA VAL A 51 -12.53 -1.86 -0.85
C VAL A 51 -11.78 -0.55 -1.06
N ALA A 52 -10.72 -0.34 -0.28
CA ALA A 52 -9.89 0.85 -0.32
C ALA A 52 -8.49 0.56 0.23
N VAL A 53 -7.53 1.42 -0.11
CA VAL A 53 -6.16 1.44 0.43
C VAL A 53 -5.78 2.86 0.83
N GLY A 54 -4.72 3.03 1.62
CA GLY A 54 -4.17 4.34 1.92
C GLY A 54 -5.11 5.21 2.76
N THR A 55 -5.21 6.48 2.40
CA THR A 55 -5.99 7.49 3.11
C THR A 55 -7.47 7.13 3.24
N GLU A 56 -8.08 6.59 2.18
CA GLU A 56 -9.49 6.20 2.22
C GLU A 56 -9.72 5.03 3.19
N ALA A 57 -8.84 4.02 3.16
CA ALA A 57 -8.92 2.92 4.12
C ALA A 57 -8.68 3.39 5.56
N LYS A 58 -7.76 4.34 5.79
CA LYS A 58 -7.51 4.92 7.12
C LYS A 58 -8.74 5.63 7.68
N ARG A 59 -9.51 6.35 6.85
CA ARG A 59 -10.76 7.02 7.28
C ARG A 59 -11.83 6.04 7.77
N MET A 60 -11.74 4.79 7.34
CA MET A 60 -12.68 3.72 7.72
C MET A 60 -12.32 3.06 9.07
N LEU A 61 -11.14 3.32 9.64
CA LEU A 61 -10.74 2.72 10.93
C LEU A 61 -11.75 3.03 12.03
N GLY A 62 -12.27 1.99 12.66
CA GLY A 62 -13.30 2.09 13.71
C GLY A 62 -14.69 2.53 13.20
N ARG A 63 -14.90 2.58 11.88
CA ARG A 63 -16.13 3.11 11.24
C ARG A 63 -16.67 2.18 10.14
N THR A 64 -16.28 0.90 10.13
CA THR A 64 -16.72 -0.06 9.12
C THR A 64 -18.00 -0.80 9.51
N PRO A 65 -18.87 -1.16 8.55
CA PRO A 65 -19.93 -2.14 8.79
C PRO A 65 -19.34 -3.54 9.01
N GLY A 66 -20.12 -4.46 9.60
CA GLY A 66 -19.61 -5.76 10.09
C GLY A 66 -18.93 -6.66 9.05
N ASN A 67 -19.23 -6.51 7.76
CA ASN A 67 -18.59 -7.27 6.68
C ASN A 67 -17.36 -6.59 6.07
N ILE A 68 -16.92 -5.45 6.60
CA ILE A 68 -15.71 -4.73 6.17
C ILE A 68 -14.80 -4.54 7.38
N ALA A 69 -13.50 -4.80 7.20
CA ALA A 69 -12.47 -4.53 8.19
C ALA A 69 -11.42 -3.58 7.58
N ALA A 70 -11.15 -2.48 8.27
CA ALA A 70 -9.98 -1.64 8.00
C ALA A 70 -8.83 -2.11 8.91
N ILE A 71 -7.72 -2.55 8.31
CA ILE A 71 -6.59 -3.16 9.02
C ILE A 71 -5.27 -2.50 8.61
N ARG A 72 -4.29 -2.52 9.52
CA ARG A 72 -2.88 -2.28 9.20
C ARG A 72 -2.21 -3.62 9.00
N PRO A 73 -1.83 -4.00 7.76
CA PRO A 73 -1.21 -5.29 7.53
C PRO A 73 0.19 -5.37 8.15
N MET A 74 0.85 -4.22 8.31
CA MET A 74 2.17 -4.14 8.91
C MET A 74 2.05 -3.55 10.31
N LYS A 75 2.13 -4.39 11.33
CA LYS A 75 2.00 -3.98 12.73
C LYS A 75 3.16 -4.56 13.53
N ASP A 76 3.73 -3.74 14.43
CA ASP A 76 4.82 -4.16 15.31
C ASP A 76 6.05 -4.71 14.55
N GLY A 77 6.24 -4.28 13.29
CA GLY A 77 7.35 -4.68 12.43
C GLY A 77 7.15 -6.02 11.70
N VAL A 78 5.96 -6.62 11.76
CA VAL A 78 5.62 -7.91 11.15
C VAL A 78 4.48 -7.72 10.13
N ILE A 79 4.47 -8.58 9.10
CA ILE A 79 3.49 -8.63 7.99
C ILE A 79 2.60 -9.85 8.15
#